data_AF-A0A0M2R7P5-F1
#
_entry.id   AF-A0A0M2R7P5-F1
#
_cell.length_a   1.000
_cell.length_b   1.000
_cell.length_c   1.000
_cell.angle_alpha   90.00
_cell.angle_beta   90.00
_cell.angle_gamma   90.00
#
_symmetry.space_group_name_H-M   'P 1'
#
loop_
_entity.id
_entity.type
_entity.pdbx_description
1 polymer ?
#
loop_
_entity_poly.entity_id
_entity_poly.type
_entity_poly.pdbx_seq_one_letter_code
_entity_poly.pdbx_strand_id
1 'polypeptide(L)'
;MHINLFHPINRASADLRVQPKHSPHDHQRPGQTTSTHQPEPQDKVTLSREAIKALKIDYRAQANTPSPKDNDNKINSLERWVEKAVTKTETNNGRIPFGMEWKLEYLNSRITKALDTDIGPNGHILNLTEQQQEKLSRIKNIIRGLLSPPSNDEDVAKTRILVGESS
;
A
#
# COMPACT_ATOMS: atom_id res chain seq x y z
N MET A 1 -11.20 -35.93 3.30
CA MET A 1 -10.85 -35.62 4.71
C MET A 1 -11.42 -34.24 5.00
N HIS A 2 -12.49 -34.15 5.78
CA HIS A 2 -13.15 -32.89 6.15
C HIS A 2 -12.82 -32.58 7.61
N ILE A 3 -12.33 -31.37 7.88
CA ILE A 3 -12.08 -30.90 9.25
C ILE A 3 -12.98 -29.69 9.47
N ASN A 4 -14.07 -29.91 10.21
CA ASN A 4 -14.94 -28.87 10.74
C ASN A 4 -14.28 -28.29 11.99
N LEU A 5 -14.01 -26.98 12.00
CA LEU A 5 -13.34 -26.31 13.12
C LEU A 5 -14.21 -25.22 13.74
N PHE A 6 -15.33 -25.58 14.36
CA PHE A 6 -16.02 -24.67 15.29
C PHE A 6 -16.72 -25.40 16.46
N HIS A 7 -16.63 -24.73 17.62
CA HIS A 7 -17.28 -24.90 18.94
C HIS A 7 -16.45 -25.62 20.04
N PRO A 8 -16.67 -25.35 21.35
CA PRO A 8 -16.83 -24.07 22.06
C PRO A 8 -16.11 -24.00 23.45
N ILE A 9 -15.90 -22.76 23.92
CA ILE A 9 -15.89 -22.20 25.30
C ILE A 9 -15.76 -23.14 26.54
N ASN A 10 -14.73 -22.88 27.37
CA ASN A 10 -14.77 -22.96 28.86
C ASN A 10 -13.65 -22.03 29.40
N ARG A 11 -13.95 -20.85 29.97
CA ARG A 11 -14.41 -20.56 31.35
C ARG A 11 -13.46 -21.13 32.43
N ALA A 12 -12.49 -20.32 32.82
CA ALA A 12 -11.87 -20.39 34.14
C ALA A 12 -11.85 -18.98 34.73
N SER A 13 -12.80 -18.75 35.64
CA SER A 13 -12.84 -17.61 36.54
C SER A 13 -11.70 -17.75 37.55
N ALA A 14 -10.90 -16.70 37.73
CA ALA A 14 -10.13 -16.49 38.95
C ALA A 14 -10.34 -15.04 39.38
N ASP A 15 -11.24 -14.88 40.34
CA ASP A 15 -11.37 -13.75 41.24
C ASP A 15 -9.99 -13.34 41.77
N LEU A 16 -9.63 -12.06 41.66
CA LEU A 16 -8.88 -11.36 42.70
C LEU A 16 -9.27 -9.88 42.67
N ARG A 17 -10.30 -9.63 43.47
CA ARG A 17 -10.90 -8.35 43.84
C ARG A 17 -9.85 -7.44 44.51
N VAL A 18 -9.49 -6.32 43.89
CA VAL A 18 -8.80 -5.22 44.56
C VAL A 18 -9.65 -3.96 44.40
N GLN A 19 -10.29 -3.57 45.51
CA GLN A 19 -11.02 -2.30 45.62
C GLN A 19 -10.04 -1.12 45.54
N PRO A 20 -10.33 -0.06 44.77
CA PRO A 20 -9.73 1.25 45.00
C PRO A 20 -10.46 1.91 46.19
N LYS A 21 -9.70 2.21 47.26
CA LYS A 21 -10.17 3.00 48.39
C LYS A 21 -10.58 4.41 47.93
N HIS A 22 -11.77 4.82 48.33
CA HIS A 22 -12.22 6.21 48.29
C HIS A 22 -11.39 7.06 49.26
N SER A 23 -10.82 8.17 48.77
CA SER A 23 -10.52 9.35 49.60
C SER A 23 -11.65 10.38 49.39
N PRO A 24 -12.24 10.96 50.45
CA PRO A 24 -13.22 12.02 50.31
C PRO A 24 -12.48 13.36 50.16
N HIS A 25 -12.64 14.01 49.01
CA HIS A 25 -12.45 15.45 48.95
C HIS A 25 -13.81 16.11 49.11
N ASP A 26 -13.99 16.72 50.27
CA ASP A 26 -14.99 17.73 50.56
C ASP A 26 -14.95 18.84 49.51
N HIS A 27 -16.02 18.97 48.73
CA HIS A 27 -16.44 20.26 48.20
C HIS A 27 -17.96 20.35 48.30
N GLN A 28 -18.41 21.04 49.36
CA GLN A 28 -19.75 21.59 49.42
C GLN A 28 -19.93 22.61 48.29
N ARG A 29 -21.04 22.52 47.55
CA ARG A 29 -21.64 23.69 46.89
C ARG A 29 -23.16 23.62 47.01
N PRO A 30 -23.81 24.58 47.69
CA PRO A 30 -25.26 24.61 47.85
C PRO A 30 -25.96 25.37 46.71
N GLY A 31 -27.24 25.05 46.50
CA GLY A 31 -28.26 26.05 46.19
C GLY A 31 -28.67 26.26 44.72
N GLN A 32 -29.93 25.91 44.45
CA GLN A 32 -30.77 26.19 43.28
C GLN A 32 -30.72 27.63 42.74
N THR A 33 -30.91 27.77 41.42
CA THR A 33 -31.80 28.79 40.85
C THR A 33 -32.63 28.15 39.73
N THR A 34 -33.95 28.26 39.85
CA THR A 34 -34.93 28.01 38.79
C THR A 34 -34.77 29.07 37.71
N SER A 35 -34.72 28.65 36.44
CA SER A 35 -35.07 29.53 35.33
C SER A 35 -35.67 28.72 34.18
N THR A 36 -36.94 29.00 33.95
CA THR A 36 -37.81 28.52 32.89
C THR A 36 -37.26 28.94 31.53
N HIS A 37 -36.84 27.97 30.72
CA HIS A 37 -36.86 27.91 29.24
C HIS A 37 -35.84 26.84 28.79
N GLN A 38 -36.25 25.56 28.82
CA GLN A 38 -35.49 24.54 28.10
C GLN A 38 -35.90 24.54 26.62
N PRO A 39 -34.95 24.69 25.68
CA PRO A 39 -35.20 24.30 24.30
C PRO A 39 -35.43 22.78 24.26
N GLU A 40 -36.38 22.41 23.41
CA GLU A 40 -36.77 21.07 22.97
C GLU A 40 -35.60 20.06 23.02
N PRO A 41 -35.80 18.83 23.55
CA PRO A 41 -34.74 17.84 23.57
C PRO A 41 -34.40 17.48 22.12
N GLN A 42 -33.25 17.96 21.63
CA GLN A 42 -32.66 17.42 20.41
C GLN A 42 -32.61 15.90 20.55
N ASP A 43 -33.21 15.19 19.60
CA ASP A 43 -33.20 13.75 19.52
C ASP A 43 -31.74 13.27 19.64
N LYS A 44 -31.37 12.81 20.85
CA LYS A 44 -30.03 12.29 21.09
C LYS A 44 -29.99 10.93 20.44
N VAL A 45 -29.60 10.88 19.17
CA VAL A 45 -29.26 9.64 18.48
C VAL A 45 -28.01 9.09 19.14
N THR A 46 -28.19 8.33 20.22
CA THR A 46 -27.13 7.55 20.84
C THR A 46 -26.79 6.41 19.91
N LEU A 47 -25.68 6.56 19.18
CA LEU A 47 -25.08 5.47 18.42
C LEU A 47 -24.83 4.28 19.36
N SER A 48 -25.20 3.08 18.93
CA SER A 48 -24.92 1.86 19.69
C SER A 48 -23.40 1.69 19.89
N ARG A 49 -23.01 0.94 20.91
CA ARG A 49 -21.57 0.64 21.14
C ARG A 49 -20.97 -0.06 19.92
N GLU A 50 -21.76 -0.88 19.23
CA GLU A 50 -21.43 -1.55 17.99
C GLU A 50 -21.21 -0.55 16.85
N ALA A 51 -22.11 0.44 16.69
CA ALA A 51 -21.96 1.49 15.67
C ALA A 51 -20.71 2.35 15.92
N ILE A 52 -20.43 2.72 17.18
CA ILE A 52 -19.21 3.44 17.56
C ILE A 52 -17.96 2.59 17.27
N LYS A 53 -18.02 1.28 17.53
CA LYS A 53 -16.90 0.36 17.26
C LYS A 53 -16.66 0.19 15.76
N ALA A 54 -17.72 0.06 14.95
CA ALA A 54 -17.63 0.00 13.50
C ALA A 54 -17.00 1.29 12.93
N LEU A 55 -17.48 2.46 13.36
CA LEU A 55 -16.92 3.75 12.97
C LEU A 55 -15.45 3.91 13.38
N LYS A 56 -15.05 3.41 14.56
CA LYS A 56 -13.63 3.40 14.98
C LYS A 56 -12.75 2.51 14.10
N ILE A 57 -13.28 1.40 13.60
CA ILE A 57 -12.55 0.50 12.68
C ILE A 57 -12.36 1.19 11.34
N ASP A 58 -13.42 1.78 10.79
CA ASP A 58 -13.37 2.52 9.52
C ASP A 58 -12.43 3.72 9.60
N TYR A 59 -12.47 4.47 10.71
CA TYR A 59 -11.56 5.59 10.93
C TYR A 59 -10.10 5.16 11.01
N ARG A 60 -9.81 4.01 11.66
CA ARG A 60 -8.43 3.50 11.75
C ARG A 60 -7.92 2.96 10.40
N ALA A 61 -8.79 2.40 9.57
CA ALA A 61 -8.45 1.98 8.22
C ALA A 61 -8.15 3.19 7.30
N GLN A 62 -8.87 4.29 7.47
CA GLN A 62 -8.62 5.55 6.75
C GLN A 62 -7.40 6.33 7.27
N ALA A 63 -7.08 6.21 8.57
CA ALA A 63 -5.94 6.89 9.19
C ALA A 63 -4.57 6.32 8.78
N ASN A 64 -4.53 5.16 8.12
CA ASN A 64 -3.33 4.66 7.45
C ASN A 64 -3.24 5.25 6.03
N THR A 65 -3.26 6.58 5.94
CA THR A 65 -2.87 7.26 4.70
C THR A 65 -1.43 6.88 4.38
N PRO A 66 -1.13 6.38 3.16
CA PRO A 66 0.23 6.01 2.79
C PRO A 66 1.15 7.22 3.00
N SER A 67 2.18 7.05 3.82
CA SER A 67 3.16 8.10 4.03
C SER A 67 4.02 8.27 2.77
N PRO A 68 4.46 9.48 2.41
CA PRO A 68 5.41 9.69 1.32
C PRO A 68 6.65 8.79 1.45
N LYS A 69 7.13 8.54 2.67
CA LYS A 69 8.26 7.63 2.94
C LYS A 69 7.94 6.15 2.63
N ASP A 70 6.69 5.73 2.79
CA ASP A 70 6.28 4.36 2.44
C ASP A 70 6.31 4.14 0.93
N ASN A 71 5.98 5.18 0.16
CA ASN A 71 6.08 5.16 -1.30
C ASN A 71 7.53 5.06 -1.76
N ASP A 72 8.44 5.82 -1.14
CA ASP A 72 9.88 5.74 -1.47
C ASP A 72 10.43 4.33 -1.30
N ASN A 73 10.13 3.66 -0.18
CA ASN A 73 10.60 2.30 0.07
C ASN A 73 10.07 1.31 -0.98
N LYS A 74 8.80 1.45 -1.38
CA LYS A 74 8.19 0.61 -2.43
C LYS A 74 8.83 0.87 -3.78
N ILE A 75 9.04 2.13 -4.15
CA ILE A 75 9.64 2.52 -5.42
C ILE A 75 11.11 2.06 -5.49
N ASN A 76 11.88 2.22 -4.42
CA ASN A 76 13.26 1.74 -4.34
C ASN A 76 13.35 0.21 -4.44
N SER A 77 12.41 -0.51 -3.81
CA SER A 77 12.35 -1.97 -3.90
C SER A 77 12.00 -2.44 -5.31
N LEU A 78 11.09 -1.72 -5.98
CA LEU A 78 10.71 -1.96 -7.36
C LEU A 78 11.89 -1.72 -8.31
N GLU A 79 12.61 -0.60 -8.16
CA GLU A 79 13.80 -0.29 -8.94
C GLU A 79 14.84 -1.41 -8.85
N ARG A 80 15.22 -1.81 -7.64
CA ARG A 80 16.17 -2.92 -7.42
C ARG A 80 15.71 -4.23 -8.03
N TRP A 81 14.39 -4.50 -8.03
CA TRP A 81 13.86 -5.70 -8.66
C TRP A 81 13.96 -5.63 -10.19
N VAL A 82 13.70 -4.46 -10.78
CA VAL A 82 13.82 -4.22 -12.23
C VAL A 82 15.28 -4.24 -12.68
N GLU A 83 16.22 -3.67 -11.91
CA GLU A 83 17.66 -3.79 -12.18
C GLU A 83 18.10 -5.25 -12.20
N LYS A 84 17.66 -6.06 -11.22
CA LYS A 84 17.92 -7.50 -11.21
C LYS A 84 17.31 -8.21 -12.43
N ALA A 85 16.15 -7.75 -12.89
CA ALA A 85 15.53 -8.26 -14.11
C ALA A 85 16.37 -7.94 -15.35
N VAL A 86 16.91 -6.72 -15.46
CA VAL A 86 17.86 -6.34 -16.53
C VAL A 86 19.06 -7.28 -16.52
N THR A 87 19.78 -7.38 -15.39
CA THR A 87 20.97 -8.22 -15.29
C THR A 87 20.67 -9.69 -15.61
N LYS A 88 19.55 -10.23 -15.14
CA LYS A 88 19.15 -11.61 -15.46
C LYS A 88 18.86 -11.82 -16.94
N THR A 89 18.28 -10.82 -17.59
CA THR A 89 17.98 -10.86 -19.03
C THR A 89 19.28 -10.81 -19.82
N GLU A 90 20.22 -9.95 -19.43
CA GLU A 90 21.56 -9.87 -20.01
C GLU A 90 22.35 -11.17 -19.86
N THR A 91 22.38 -11.76 -18.65
CA THR A 91 23.04 -13.06 -18.41
C THR A 91 22.38 -14.20 -19.20
N ASN A 92 21.11 -14.06 -19.60
CA ASN A 92 20.38 -15.04 -20.39
C ASN A 92 20.32 -14.68 -21.88
N ASN A 93 21.40 -14.07 -22.40
CA ASN A 93 21.56 -13.69 -23.81
C ASN A 93 20.43 -12.79 -24.34
N GLY A 94 19.95 -11.85 -23.51
CA GLY A 94 18.86 -10.96 -23.85
C GLY A 94 17.47 -11.59 -23.75
N ARG A 95 17.36 -12.86 -23.31
CA ARG A 95 16.07 -13.54 -23.18
C ARG A 95 15.50 -13.40 -21.77
N ILE A 96 14.27 -12.90 -21.68
CA ILE A 96 13.55 -12.80 -20.40
C ILE A 96 13.31 -14.22 -19.84
N PRO A 97 13.66 -14.50 -18.57
CA PRO A 97 13.35 -15.77 -17.93
C PRO A 97 11.85 -16.05 -17.83
N PHE A 98 11.48 -17.34 -17.88
CA PHE A 98 10.08 -17.77 -17.73
C PHE A 98 9.46 -17.19 -16.45
N GLY A 99 8.24 -16.68 -16.58
CA GLY A 99 7.52 -16.07 -15.46
C GLY A 99 7.94 -14.63 -15.13
N MET A 100 9.02 -14.11 -15.72
CA MET A 100 9.41 -12.72 -15.48
C MET A 100 8.68 -11.75 -16.40
N GLU A 101 8.34 -12.20 -17.61
CA GLU A 101 7.59 -11.43 -18.62
C GLU A 101 6.22 -10.97 -18.10
N TRP A 102 5.35 -11.89 -17.64
CA TRP A 102 4.04 -11.52 -17.09
C TRP A 102 4.16 -10.57 -15.90
N LYS A 103 5.24 -10.70 -15.11
CA LYS A 103 5.46 -9.84 -13.94
C LYS A 103 5.89 -8.44 -14.37
N LEU A 104 6.72 -8.34 -15.41
CA LEU A 104 7.09 -7.07 -16.02
C LEU A 104 5.86 -6.38 -16.64
N GLU A 105 5.01 -7.12 -17.36
CA GLU A 105 3.75 -6.60 -17.92
C GLU A 105 2.81 -6.10 -16.82
N TYR A 106 2.62 -6.91 -15.77
CA TYR A 106 1.83 -6.53 -14.61
C TYR A 106 2.36 -5.24 -13.98
N LEU A 107 3.66 -5.16 -13.70
CA LEU A 107 4.27 -3.95 -13.14
C LEU A 107 4.10 -2.75 -14.07
N ASN A 108 4.30 -2.91 -15.37
CA ASN A 108 4.13 -1.84 -16.36
C ASN A 108 2.71 -1.26 -16.34
N SER A 109 1.70 -2.13 -16.31
CA SER A 109 0.29 -1.72 -16.21
C SER A 109 0.01 -0.97 -14.90
N ARG A 110 0.51 -1.49 -13.78
CA ARG A 110 0.31 -0.92 -12.44
C ARG A 110 1.00 0.45 -12.28
N ILE A 111 2.22 0.59 -12.79
CA ILE A 111 2.96 1.86 -12.77
C ILE A 111 2.28 2.87 -13.67
N THR A 112 1.84 2.48 -14.86
CA THR A 112 1.09 3.37 -15.77
C THR A 112 -0.16 3.90 -15.09
N LYS A 113 -0.96 3.01 -14.48
CA LYS A 113 -2.15 3.43 -13.74
C LYS A 113 -1.82 4.37 -12.58
N ALA A 114 -0.75 4.09 -11.82
CA ALA A 114 -0.32 4.95 -10.72
C ALA A 114 0.12 6.34 -11.20
N LEU A 115 0.79 6.44 -12.34
CA LEU A 115 1.20 7.72 -12.93
C LEU A 115 0.00 8.50 -13.50
N ASP A 116 -0.94 7.81 -14.14
CA ASP A 116 -2.08 8.47 -14.82
C ASP A 116 -3.15 8.94 -13.82
N THR A 117 -3.34 8.20 -12.72
CA THR A 117 -4.47 8.41 -11.80
C THR A 117 -4.08 8.75 -10.37
N ASP A 118 -2.79 8.64 -10.02
CA ASP A 118 -2.30 8.71 -8.63
C ASP A 118 -3.00 7.72 -7.68
N ILE A 119 -3.57 6.64 -8.22
CA ILE A 119 -4.29 5.61 -7.45
C ILE A 119 -3.50 4.30 -7.42
N GLY A 120 -3.32 3.79 -6.21
CA GLY A 120 -2.63 2.55 -5.89
C GLY A 120 -3.42 1.27 -6.22
N PRO A 121 -2.86 0.09 -5.88
CA PRO A 121 -3.51 -1.19 -6.19
C PRO A 121 -4.84 -1.41 -5.51
N ASN A 122 -4.94 -0.87 -4.31
CA ASN A 122 -6.08 -1.10 -3.43
C ASN A 122 -7.05 0.10 -3.46
N GLY A 123 -7.01 0.93 -4.51
CA GLY A 123 -7.89 2.08 -4.66
C GLY A 123 -7.56 3.29 -3.78
N HIS A 124 -6.47 3.26 -3.01
CA HIS A 124 -6.02 4.41 -2.23
C HIS A 124 -5.27 5.42 -3.10
N ILE A 125 -5.43 6.70 -2.78
CA ILE A 125 -4.61 7.77 -3.36
C ILE A 125 -3.17 7.60 -2.87
N LEU A 126 -2.21 7.68 -3.78
CA LEU A 126 -0.80 7.49 -3.49
C LEU A 126 -0.13 8.79 -3.02
N ASN A 127 -0.61 9.96 -3.48
CA ASN A 127 0.01 11.27 -3.23
C ASN A 127 1.49 11.26 -3.62
N LEU A 128 1.79 10.83 -4.84
CA LEU A 128 3.17 10.73 -5.32
C LEU A 128 3.81 12.12 -5.42
N THR A 129 5.03 12.26 -4.93
CA THR A 129 5.84 13.46 -5.18
C THR A 129 6.38 13.47 -6.62
N GLU A 130 6.79 14.63 -7.11
CA GLU A 130 7.36 14.76 -8.47
C GLU A 130 8.58 13.83 -8.67
N GLN A 131 9.47 13.75 -7.68
CA GLN A 131 10.63 12.85 -7.72
C GLN A 131 10.21 11.37 -7.79
N GLN A 132 9.14 11.00 -7.08
CA GLN A 132 8.60 9.64 -7.12
C GLN A 132 7.98 9.32 -8.48
N GLN A 133 7.25 10.26 -9.08
CA GLN A 133 6.68 10.13 -10.42
C GLN A 133 7.78 10.01 -11.49
N GLU A 134 8.82 10.83 -11.41
CA GLU A 134 9.96 10.78 -12.33
C GLU A 134 10.67 9.42 -12.23
N LYS A 135 10.88 8.94 -11.00
CA LYS A 135 11.49 7.64 -10.74
C LYS A 135 10.64 6.47 -11.28
N LEU A 136 9.33 6.50 -11.04
CA LEU A 136 8.41 5.51 -11.61
C LEU A 136 8.38 5.56 -13.14
N SER A 137 8.49 6.75 -13.73
CA SER A 137 8.56 6.91 -15.19
C SER A 137 9.85 6.30 -15.77
N ARG A 138 11.01 6.49 -15.09
CA ARG A 138 12.26 5.81 -15.45
C ARG A 138 12.12 4.29 -15.39
N ILE A 139 11.57 3.76 -14.29
CA ILE A 139 11.33 2.32 -14.14
C ILE A 139 10.42 1.79 -15.25
N LYS A 140 9.32 2.49 -15.57
CA LYS A 140 8.40 2.13 -16.66
C LYS A 140 9.12 2.03 -18.00
N ASN A 141 9.99 2.99 -18.31
CA ASN A 141 10.76 2.99 -19.55
C ASN A 141 11.72 1.78 -19.64
N ILE A 142 12.39 1.42 -18.55
CA ILE A 142 13.25 0.23 -18.49
C ILE A 142 12.42 -1.03 -18.72
N ILE A 143 11.28 -1.17 -18.05
CA ILE A 143 10.39 -2.33 -18.22
C ILE A 143 9.94 -2.44 -19.69
N ARG A 144 9.55 -1.33 -20.32
CA ARG A 144 9.17 -1.32 -21.74
C ARG A 144 10.33 -1.74 -22.64
N GLY A 145 11.54 -1.28 -22.36
CA GLY A 145 12.74 -1.69 -23.10
C GLY A 145 13.05 -3.19 -22.97
N LEU A 146 12.76 -3.78 -21.82
CA LEU A 146 12.89 -5.24 -21.65
C LEU A 146 11.81 -5.99 -22.43
N LEU A 147 10.54 -5.58 -22.34
CA LEU A 147 9.41 -6.25 -22.99
C LEU A 147 9.39 -6.06 -24.51
N SER A 148 9.98 -4.98 -25.00
CA SER A 148 10.05 -4.64 -26.43
C SER A 148 11.47 -4.20 -26.75
N PRO A 149 12.43 -5.15 -26.79
CA PRO A 149 13.81 -4.82 -27.11
C PRO A 149 13.88 -4.22 -28.52
N PRO A 150 14.71 -3.19 -28.75
CA PRO A 150 14.93 -2.69 -30.10
C PRO A 150 15.43 -3.85 -30.98
N SER A 151 14.84 -4.01 -32.17
CA SER A 151 15.32 -5.01 -33.13
C SER A 151 16.77 -4.70 -33.48
N ASN A 152 17.68 -5.64 -33.23
CA ASN A 152 19.10 -5.53 -33.54
C ASN A 152 19.42 -5.73 -35.04
N ASP A 153 18.46 -5.53 -35.94
CA ASP A 153 18.68 -5.75 -37.39
C ASP A 153 19.70 -4.76 -38.01
N GLU A 154 20.18 -3.74 -37.28
CA GLU A 154 21.22 -2.82 -37.78
C GLU A 154 22.65 -3.09 -37.31
N ASP A 155 22.92 -4.05 -36.41
CA ASP A 155 24.30 -4.27 -35.89
C ASP A 155 25.08 -5.39 -36.62
N VAL A 156 24.48 -6.02 -37.63
CA VAL A 156 25.14 -7.04 -38.49
C VAL A 156 25.71 -6.44 -39.78
N ALA A 157 25.51 -5.13 -40.03
CA ALA A 157 26.05 -4.48 -41.23
C ALA A 157 27.51 -4.03 -41.10
N LYS A 158 28.14 -4.14 -39.91
CA LYS A 158 29.49 -3.56 -39.67
C LYS A 158 30.66 -4.56 -39.71
N THR A 159 30.41 -5.84 -39.95
CA THR A 159 31.47 -6.89 -39.91
C THR A 159 31.65 -7.65 -41.23
N ARG A 160 31.39 -7.00 -42.38
CA ARG A 160 31.67 -7.56 -43.71
C ARG A 160 32.21 -6.53 -44.71
N ILE A 161 33.14 -5.66 -44.31
CA ILE A 161 34.04 -4.99 -45.27
C ILE A 161 35.42 -4.86 -44.63
N LEU A 162 36.18 -5.96 -44.51
CA LEU A 162 37.65 -5.93 -44.56
C LEU A 162 38.27 -7.34 -44.65
N VAL A 163 37.74 -8.21 -45.52
CA VAL A 163 38.49 -9.39 -45.97
C VAL A 163 38.29 -9.50 -47.47
N GLY A 164 39.28 -9.08 -48.23
CA GLY A 164 39.34 -9.29 -49.67
C GLY A 164 39.52 -8.00 -50.45
N GLU A 165 40.75 -7.51 -50.49
CA GLU A 165 41.36 -7.15 -51.77
C GLU A 165 42.86 -7.43 -51.66
N SER A 166 43.22 -8.61 -52.16
CA SER A 166 44.59 -8.98 -52.52
C SER A 166 44.92 -8.33 -53.85
N SER A 167 46.12 -7.74 -53.96
CA SER A 167 47.08 -8.04 -55.02
C SER A 167 48.42 -7.37 -54.75
#